data_AF-A0A9X4PEJ3-F1
#
_entry.id   AF-A0A9X4PEJ3-F1
#
_cell.length_a   1.000
_cell.length_b   1.000
_cell.length_c   1.000
_cell.angle_alpha   90.00
_cell.angle_beta   90.00
_cell.angle_gamma   90.00
#
_symmetry.space_group_name_H-M   'P 1'
#
loop_
_entity.id
_entity.type
_entity.pdbx_description
1 polymer ?
#
loop_
_entity_poly.entity_id
_entity_poly.type
_entity_poly.pdbx_seq_one_letter_code
_entity_poly.pdbx_strand_id
1 'polypeptide(L)' 'VELIGYEKIGGGYVTAIVRGDVAAVKAATEAGARGAERVGQLVSVHVIPRPHVNIDLALPLGRSDEAKREMG' A
#
# COMPACT_ATOMS: atom_id res chain seq x y z
N VAL A 1 -9.71 6.12 2.14
CA VAL A 1 -8.39 5.60 1.70
C VAL A 1 -7.57 6.76 1.21
N GLU A 2 -6.27 6.72 1.45
CA GLU A 2 -5.32 7.74 1.02
C GLU A 2 -4.22 7.09 0.17
N LEU A 3 -3.87 7.74 -0.94
CA LEU A 3 -2.72 7.34 -1.74
C LEU A 3 -1.47 7.96 -1.11
N ILE A 4 -0.65 7.12 -0.49
CA ILE A 4 0.60 7.54 0.12
C ILE A 4 1.64 7.85 -0.95
N GLY A 5 1.65 7.04 -2.01
CA GLY A 5 2.61 7.16 -3.09
C GLY A 5 2.71 5.89 -3.91
N TYR A 6 3.80 5.80 -4.65
CA TYR A 6 4.12 4.63 -5.45
C TYR A 6 5.61 4.30 -5.28
N GLU A 7 5.94 3.02 -5.28
CA GLU A 7 7.31 2.52 -5.15
C GLU A 7 7.80 2.00 -6.50
N LYS A 8 9.04 2.30 -6.86
CA LYS A 8 9.66 1.89 -8.13
C LYS A 8 10.83 0.96 -7.84
N ILE A 9 10.74 -0.28 -8.28
CA ILE A 9 11.81 -1.27 -8.08
C ILE A 9 12.70 -1.46 -9.33
N GLY A 10 12.44 -0.70 -10.40
CA GLY A 10 13.13 -0.83 -11.69
C GLY A 10 12.45 -1.82 -12.63
N GLY A 11 13.00 -1.99 -13.84
CA GLY A 11 12.47 -2.93 -14.83
C GLY A 11 11.04 -2.66 -15.31
N GLY A 12 10.53 -1.43 -15.11
CA GLY A 12 9.15 -1.06 -15.40
C GLY A 12 8.14 -1.41 -14.30
N TYR A 13 8.58 -1.99 -13.19
CA TYR A 13 7.69 -2.36 -12.08
C TYR A 13 7.44 -1.20 -11.14
N VAL A 14 6.16 -0.95 -10.87
CA VAL A 14 5.68 0.07 -9.96
C VAL A 14 4.61 -0.50 -9.05
N THR A 15 4.59 -0.10 -7.78
CA THR A 15 3.59 -0.53 -6.79
C THR A 15 2.93 0.68 -6.18
N ALA A 16 1.61 0.82 -6.30
CA ALA A 16 0.86 1.87 -5.62
C ALA A 16 0.56 1.46 -4.17
N ILE A 17 0.77 2.38 -3.22
CA ILE A 17 0.60 2.13 -1.79
C ILE A 17 -0.55 3.00 -1.28
N VAL A 18 -1.58 2.35 -0.73
CA VAL A 18 -2.75 3.01 -0.16
C VAL A 18 -2.94 2.65 1.30
N ARG A 19 -3.39 3.61 2.13
CA ARG A 19 -3.65 3.42 3.56
C ARG A 19 -5.07 3.84 3.94
N GLY A 20 -5.56 3.30 5.05
CA GLY A 20 -6.90 3.57 5.58
C GLY A 20 -7.41 2.42 6.44
N ASP A 21 -8.70 2.42 6.73
CA ASP A 21 -9.37 1.32 7.42
C ASP A 21 -9.42 0.06 6.55
N VAL A 22 -9.39 -1.12 7.18
CA VAL A 22 -9.32 -2.42 6.49
C VAL A 22 -10.44 -2.59 5.46
N ALA A 23 -11.67 -2.21 5.80
CA ALA A 23 -12.81 -2.29 4.90
C ALA A 23 -12.65 -1.37 3.68
N ALA A 24 -12.18 -0.15 3.90
CA ALA A 24 -11.99 0.84 2.85
C ALA A 24 -10.83 0.45 1.92
N VAL A 25 -9.71 -0.02 2.48
CA VAL A 25 -8.56 -0.49 1.70
C VAL A 25 -8.94 -1.72 0.88
N LYS A 26 -9.65 -2.70 1.46
CA LYS A 26 -10.09 -3.89 0.72
C LYS A 26 -10.95 -3.51 -0.49
N ALA A 27 -11.95 -2.65 -0.31
CA ALA A 27 -12.81 -2.20 -1.40
C ALA A 27 -12.04 -1.41 -2.47
N ALA A 28 -11.15 -0.51 -2.06
CA ALA A 28 -10.32 0.27 -2.97
C ALA A 28 -9.37 -0.61 -3.79
N THR A 29 -8.74 -1.60 -3.15
CA THR A 29 -7.81 -2.54 -3.78
C THR A 29 -8.53 -3.44 -4.80
N GLU A 30 -9.72 -3.95 -4.48
CA GLU A 30 -10.53 -4.73 -5.44
C GLU A 30 -10.98 -3.90 -6.65
N ALA A 31 -11.38 -2.64 -6.43
CA ALA A 31 -11.72 -1.73 -7.52
C ALA A 31 -10.51 -1.37 -8.38
N GLY A 32 -9.36 -1.11 -7.75
CA GLY A 32 -8.09 -0.79 -8.41
C GLY A 32 -7.57 -1.95 -9.25
N ALA A 33 -7.64 -3.18 -8.75
CA ALA A 33 -7.22 -4.38 -9.48
C ALA A 33 -7.98 -4.52 -10.81
N ARG A 34 -9.31 -4.44 -10.77
CA ARG A 34 -10.16 -4.51 -11.97
C ARG A 34 -9.89 -3.37 -12.96
N GLY A 35 -9.53 -2.18 -12.46
CA GLY A 35 -9.14 -1.05 -13.30
C GLY A 35 -7.78 -1.26 -13.96
N ALA A 36 -6.79 -1.72 -13.19
CA ALA A 36 -5.42 -1.94 -13.64
C ALA A 36 -5.32 -3.03 -14.72
N GLU A 37 -6.06 -4.12 -14.58
CA GLU A 37 -6.10 -5.22 -15.58
C GLU A 37 -6.60 -4.77 -16.96
N ARG A 38 -7.39 -3.70 -17.03
CA ARG A 38 -7.91 -3.17 -18.31
C ARG A 38 -6.91 -2.32 -19.06
N VAL A 39 -5.96 -1.71 -18.35
CA VAL A 39 -5.04 -0.71 -18.91
C VAL A 39 -3.59 -1.22 -19.00
N GLY A 40 -3.25 -2.29 -18.28
CA GLY A 40 -1.91 -2.84 -18.26
C GLY A 40 -1.82 -4.20 -17.57
N GLN A 41 -0.59 -4.62 -17.29
CA GLN A 41 -0.31 -5.89 -16.65
C GLN A 41 -0.30 -5.75 -15.12
N LEU A 42 -1.32 -6.33 -14.48
CA LEU A 42 -1.37 -6.45 -13.02
C LEU A 42 -0.47 -7.60 -12.57
N VAL A 43 0.51 -7.30 -11.72
CA VAL A 43 1.47 -8.32 -11.23
C VAL A 43 1.01 -8.92 -9.90
N SER A 44 0.62 -8.08 -8.94
CA SER A 44 0.22 -8.52 -7.60
C SER A 44 -0.69 -7.51 -6.94
N VAL A 45 -1.58 -8.03 -6.10
CA VAL A 45 -2.52 -7.27 -5.28
C VAL A 45 -2.59 -7.91 -3.90
N HIS A 46 -2.39 -7.10 -2.86
CA HIS A 46 -2.42 -7.60 -1.49
C HIS A 46 -2.91 -6.53 -0.51
N VAL A 47 -3.56 -6.97 0.57
CA VAL A 47 -4.01 -6.12 1.67
C VAL A 47 -3.50 -6.71 2.97
N ILE A 48 -2.82 -5.88 3.77
CA ILE A 48 -2.34 -6.23 5.11
C ILE A 48 -3.18 -5.42 6.11
N PRO A 49 -4.15 -6.04 6.80
CA PRO A 49 -5.08 -5.32 7.68
C PRO A 49 -4.42 -4.59 8.87
N ARG A 50 -3.38 -5.19 9.43
CA ARG A 50 -2.63 -4.66 10.58
C ARG A 50 -1.14 -4.95 10.39
N PRO A 51 -0.42 -4.12 9.63
CA PRO A 51 1.03 -4.27 9.50
C PRO A 51 1.70 -4.09 10.87
N HIS A 52 2.77 -4.83 11.10
CA HIS A 52 3.56 -4.68 12.32
C HIS A 52 4.31 -3.34 12.29
N VAL A 53 4.43 -2.67 13.44
CA VAL A 53 5.06 -1.33 13.58
C VAL A 53 6.44 -1.25 12.92
N ASN A 54 7.26 -2.30 13.07
CA ASN A 54 8.60 -2.37 12.47
C ASN A 54 8.59 -2.27 10.93
N ILE A 55 7.51 -2.70 10.27
CA ILE A 55 7.37 -2.61 8.80
C ILE A 55 7.21 -1.14 8.38
N ASP A 56 6.38 -0.38 9.11
CA ASP A 56 6.15 1.04 8.83
C ASP A 56 7.38 1.91 9.14
N LEU A 57 8.29 1.43 9.98
CA LEU A 57 9.58 2.08 10.26
C LEU A 57 10.65 1.75 9.21
N ALA A 58 10.69 0.51 8.74
CA ALA A 58 11.72 0.02 7.83
C ALA A 58 11.41 0.28 6.34
N LEU A 59 10.14 0.36 5.97
CA LEU A 59 9.70 0.48 4.58
C LEU A 59 8.95 1.80 4.33
N PRO A 60 9.03 2.35 3.09
CA PRO A 60 8.38 3.61 2.74
C PRO A 60 6.86 3.47 2.52
N LEU A 61 6.12 3.09 3.57
CA LEU A 61 4.66 2.86 3.50
C LEU A 61 3.80 4.02 4.01
N GLY A 62 4.41 5.16 4.35
CA GLY A 62 3.71 6.42 4.69
C GLY A 62 3.20 6.58 6.11
N ARG A 63 3.48 5.64 7.02
CA ARG A 63 3.10 5.74 8.44
C ARG A 63 4.28 5.69 9.42
N SER A 64 5.46 6.06 8.96
CA SER A 64 6.68 6.05 9.77
C SER A 64 6.58 6.97 10.99
N ASP A 65 5.90 8.11 10.91
CA ASP A 65 5.75 9.05 12.02
C ASP A 65 4.76 8.57 13.09
N GLU A 66 3.70 7.85 12.72
CA GLU A 66 2.82 7.18 13.67
C GLU A 66 3.55 6.03 14.36
N ALA A 67 4.26 5.21 13.58
CA ALA A 67 5.00 4.07 14.09
C ALA A 67 6.09 4.46 15.10
N LYS A 68 6.77 5.60 14.89
CA LYS A 68 7.75 6.14 15.85
C LYS A 68 7.13 6.54 17.19
N ARG A 69 5.89 7.05 17.19
CA ARG A 69 5.18 7.43 18.42
C ARG A 69 4.73 6.22 19.23
N GLU A 70 4.45 5.09 18.58
CA GLU A 70 4.00 3.87 19.24
C GLU A 70 5.15 3.10 19.91
N MET A 71 6.40 3.34 19.50
CA MET A 71 7.61 2.74 20.10
C MET A 71 8.28 3.61 21.18
N GLY A 72 7.85 4.85 21.36
CA GLY A 72 8.35 5.78 22.40
C GLY A 72 7.51 5.73 23.65
#